data_AF-A0A8S9GLS1-F1
#
_entry.id   AF-A0A8S9GLS1-F1
#
_cell.length_a   1.000
_cell.length_b   1.000
_cell.length_c   1.000
_cell.angle_alpha   90.00
_cell.angle_beta   90.00
_cell.angle_gamma   90.00
#
_symmetry.space_group_name_H-M   'P 1'
#
loop_
_entity.id
_entity.type
_entity.pdbx_description
1 polymer ?
#
loop_
_entity_poly.entity_id
_entity_poly.type
_entity_poly.pdbx_seq_one_letter_code
_entity_poly.pdbx_strand_id
1 'polypeptide(L)'
;MGAFLGVIFASVEIGLLISVGISFAKILLQVTRPRTAILGKIPRTSVYRNIHQYPEATMVPGVMIIRVDSAIYFSNSNYVRERIQRWLIDEEEKVKAVSLPNIQFLIIEMSPVTDIDTSGIHALEDLYKSLRKRDIQLVLANPGQLVIDKLHVSNFADMLGYDKIFLTVAEAVNSCCPKHSDEV
;
A
#
# COMPACT_ATOMS: atom_id res chain seq x y z
N MET A 1 -23.95 -20.98 -5.69
CA MET A 1 -23.61 -21.92 -6.78
C MET A 1 -22.95 -23.19 -6.27
N GLY A 2 -21.86 -23.13 -5.49
CA GLY A 2 -21.16 -24.33 -4.96
C GLY A 2 -22.04 -25.30 -4.17
N ALA A 3 -22.74 -24.82 -3.13
CA ALA A 3 -23.71 -25.65 -2.38
C ALA A 3 -24.80 -26.24 -3.29
N PHE A 4 -25.47 -25.40 -4.06
CA PHE A 4 -26.59 -25.79 -4.92
C PHE A 4 -26.22 -26.90 -5.92
N LEU A 5 -25.10 -26.76 -6.64
CA LEU A 5 -24.65 -27.77 -7.60
C LEU A 5 -24.14 -29.03 -6.90
N GLY A 6 -23.40 -28.90 -5.79
CA GLY A 6 -22.90 -30.07 -5.06
C GLY A 6 -24.02 -30.92 -4.43
N VAL A 7 -25.11 -30.29 -3.96
CA VAL A 7 -26.28 -31.01 -3.45
C VAL A 7 -27.04 -31.73 -4.56
N ILE A 8 -27.23 -31.08 -5.72
CA ILE A 8 -27.97 -31.67 -6.85
C ILE A 8 -27.24 -32.87 -7.46
N PHE A 9 -25.91 -32.80 -7.57
CA PHE A 9 -25.13 -33.80 -8.32
C PHE A 9 -24.42 -34.84 -7.46
N ALA A 10 -24.40 -34.70 -6.13
CA ALA A 10 -23.73 -35.66 -5.24
C ALA A 10 -24.56 -35.99 -3.99
N SER A 11 -24.56 -35.12 -2.98
CA SER A 11 -25.36 -35.26 -1.76
C SER A 11 -25.39 -33.94 -0.99
N VAL A 12 -26.34 -33.79 -0.06
CA VAL A 12 -26.42 -32.61 0.80
C VAL A 12 -25.12 -32.39 1.58
N GLU A 13 -24.54 -33.46 2.12
CA GLU A 13 -23.28 -33.43 2.87
C GLU A 13 -22.10 -32.96 2.01
N ILE A 14 -21.95 -33.52 0.80
CA ILE A 14 -20.87 -33.17 -0.13
C ILE A 14 -21.04 -31.72 -0.61
N GLY A 15 -22.27 -31.31 -0.95
CA GLY A 15 -22.55 -29.95 -1.37
C GLY A 15 -22.26 -28.91 -0.30
N LEU A 16 -22.59 -29.20 0.97
CA LEU A 16 -22.24 -28.34 2.09
C LEU A 16 -20.72 -28.23 2.25
N LEU A 17 -20.00 -29.35 2.22
CA LEU A 17 -18.54 -29.38 2.40
C LEU A 17 -17.83 -28.57 1.30
N ILE A 18 -18.25 -28.71 0.04
CA ILE A 18 -17.73 -27.91 -1.09
C ILE A 18 -17.99 -26.41 -0.86
N SER A 19 -19.19 -26.04 -0.42
CA SER A 19 -19.54 -24.63 -0.22
C SER A 19 -18.74 -23.97 0.90
N VAL A 20 -18.55 -24.69 2.00
CA VAL A 20 -17.71 -24.24 3.11
C VAL A 20 -16.27 -24.10 2.64
N GLY A 21 -15.73 -25.09 1.92
CA GLY A 21 -14.40 -25.04 1.34
C GLY A 21 -14.17 -23.84 0.41
N ILE A 22 -15.10 -23.57 -0.52
CA ILE A 22 -15.04 -22.40 -1.40
C ILE A 22 -15.09 -21.10 -0.59
N SER A 23 -15.91 -21.04 0.45
CA SER A 23 -16.04 -19.85 1.30
C SER A 23 -14.73 -19.57 2.04
N PHE A 24 -14.12 -20.59 2.64
CA PHE A 24 -12.81 -20.47 3.28
C PHE A 24 -11.72 -20.07 2.27
N ALA A 25 -11.67 -20.72 1.11
CA ALA A 25 -10.70 -20.38 0.07
C ALA A 25 -10.83 -18.92 -0.39
N LYS A 26 -12.06 -18.43 -0.55
CA LYS A 26 -12.33 -17.02 -0.89
C LYS A 26 -11.82 -16.06 0.19
N ILE A 27 -12.04 -16.38 1.46
CA ILE A 27 -11.54 -15.58 2.59
C ILE A 27 -10.01 -15.54 2.57
N LEU A 28 -9.35 -16.69 2.39
CA LEU A 28 -7.88 -16.75 2.31
C LEU A 28 -7.32 -15.93 1.14
N LEU A 29 -7.96 -15.99 -0.03
CA LEU A 29 -7.57 -15.17 -1.18
C LEU A 29 -7.74 -13.66 -0.90
N GLN A 30 -8.78 -13.28 -0.18
CA GLN A 30 -9.01 -11.89 0.19
C GLN A 30 -7.99 -11.38 1.22
N VAL A 31 -7.60 -12.22 2.19
CA VAL A 31 -6.59 -11.87 3.20
C VAL A 31 -5.19 -11.76 2.61
N THR A 32 -4.84 -12.66 1.69
CA THR A 32 -3.51 -12.69 1.03
C THR A 32 -3.34 -11.61 -0.04
N ARG A 33 -4.43 -11.04 -0.55
CA ARG A 33 -4.42 -10.00 -1.60
C ARG A 33 -5.25 -8.78 -1.17
N PRO A 34 -4.76 -8.02 -0.18
CA PRO A 34 -5.47 -6.86 0.31
C PRO A 34 -5.59 -5.79 -0.77
N ARG A 35 -6.58 -4.92 -0.61
CA ARG A 35 -6.75 -3.77 -1.49
C ARG A 35 -5.62 -2.78 -1.23
N THR A 36 -5.17 -2.17 -2.31
CA THR A 36 -4.23 -1.05 -2.28
C THR A 36 -4.77 0.04 -3.20
N ALA A 37 -4.43 1.29 -2.95
CA ALA A 37 -4.85 2.41 -3.80
C ALA A 37 -3.69 3.38 -4.06
N ILE A 38 -3.58 3.88 -5.29
CA ILE A 38 -2.74 5.05 -5.58
C ILE A 38 -3.55 6.29 -5.20
N LEU A 39 -2.95 7.19 -4.43
CA LEU A 39 -3.59 8.43 -4.00
C LEU A 39 -3.10 9.62 -4.83
N GLY A 40 -4.02 10.53 -5.15
CA GLY A 40 -3.76 11.83 -5.73
C GLY A 40 -4.27 12.96 -4.82
N LYS A 41 -3.73 14.17 -4.99
CA LYS A 41 -4.15 15.38 -4.29
C LYS A 41 -5.45 15.89 -4.89
N ILE A 42 -6.43 16.21 -4.05
CA ILE A 42 -7.64 16.92 -4.47
C ILE A 42 -7.28 18.42 -4.60
N PRO A 43 -7.54 19.06 -5.75
CA PRO A 43 -7.15 20.44 -6.02
C PRO A 43 -7.61 21.42 -4.92
N ARG A 44 -6.75 22.37 -4.55
CA ARG A 44 -7.03 23.39 -3.51
C ARG A 44 -7.35 22.83 -2.11
N THR A 45 -6.93 21.59 -1.82
CA THR A 45 -7.09 20.99 -0.50
C THR A 45 -5.82 20.25 -0.06
N SER A 46 -5.77 19.87 1.22
CA SER A 46 -4.77 18.96 1.79
C SER A 46 -5.20 17.48 1.75
N VAL A 47 -6.26 17.16 1.00
CA VAL A 47 -6.87 15.83 1.00
C VAL A 47 -6.30 14.98 -0.14
N TYR A 48 -5.92 13.76 0.19
CA TYR A 48 -5.47 12.76 -0.77
C TYR A 48 -6.48 11.62 -0.88
N ARG A 49 -6.82 11.23 -2.12
CA ARG A 49 -7.85 10.21 -2.40
C ARG A 49 -7.45 9.30 -3.55
N ASN A 50 -8.09 8.14 -3.59
CA ASN A 50 -7.88 7.15 -4.65
C ASN A 50 -8.23 7.76 -6.00
N ILE A 51 -7.25 7.82 -6.91
CA ILE A 51 -7.40 8.41 -8.25
C ILE A 51 -8.45 7.70 -9.12
N HIS A 52 -8.71 6.41 -8.84
CA HIS A 52 -9.76 5.67 -9.55
C HIS A 52 -11.16 5.95 -9.01
N GLN A 53 -11.26 6.45 -7.78
CA GLN A 53 -12.54 6.80 -7.16
C GLN A 53 -12.89 8.28 -7.36
N TYR A 54 -11.87 9.16 -7.38
CA TYR A 54 -12.01 10.61 -7.51
C TYR A 54 -11.23 11.08 -8.74
N PRO A 55 -11.90 11.27 -9.90
CA PRO A 55 -11.23 11.66 -11.16
C PRO A 55 -10.49 13.00 -11.10
N GLU A 56 -10.87 13.89 -10.19
CA GLU A 56 -10.22 15.17 -9.94
C GLU A 56 -8.91 15.06 -9.16
N ALA A 57 -8.62 13.89 -8.56
CA ALA A 57 -7.40 13.69 -7.79
C ALA A 57 -6.19 13.53 -8.73
N THR A 58 -5.20 14.42 -8.59
CA THR A 58 -4.01 14.44 -9.45
C THR A 58 -2.77 13.92 -8.72
N MET A 59 -1.89 13.23 -9.45
CA MET A 59 -0.62 12.76 -8.88
C MET A 59 0.34 13.94 -8.69
N VAL A 60 1.15 13.88 -7.64
CA VAL A 60 2.18 14.88 -7.36
C VAL A 60 3.44 14.50 -8.14
N PRO A 61 3.99 15.36 -9.00
CA PRO A 61 5.21 15.06 -9.74
C PRO A 61 6.36 14.62 -8.84
N GLY A 62 7.04 13.52 -9.22
CA GLY A 62 8.15 12.96 -8.44
C GLY A 62 7.75 12.20 -7.17
N VAL A 63 6.46 12.14 -6.81
CA VAL A 63 5.97 11.47 -5.60
C VAL A 63 4.88 10.46 -5.93
N MET A 64 5.10 9.21 -5.54
CA MET A 64 4.07 8.18 -5.60
C MET A 64 3.51 7.93 -4.19
N ILE A 65 2.18 7.97 -4.05
CA ILE A 65 1.50 7.77 -2.77
C ILE A 65 0.66 6.50 -2.88
N ILE A 66 0.96 5.50 -2.05
CA ILE A 66 0.24 4.23 -2.04
C ILE A 66 -0.37 4.00 -0.66
N ARG A 67 -1.67 3.76 -0.62
CA ARG A 67 -2.38 3.31 0.58
C ARG A 67 -2.50 1.80 0.61
N VAL A 68 -2.22 1.21 1.77
CA VAL A 68 -2.39 -0.22 2.03
C VAL A 68 -3.62 -0.40 2.92
N ASP A 69 -4.69 -1.00 2.38
CA ASP A 69 -5.99 -1.13 3.07
C ASP A 69 -6.08 -2.43 3.90
N SER A 70 -5.01 -2.79 4.63
CA SER A 70 -5.01 -3.95 5.54
C SER A 70 -3.84 -3.93 6.53
N ALA A 71 -3.96 -4.73 7.60
CA ALA A 71 -2.79 -5.19 8.35
C ALA A 71 -1.79 -5.92 7.43
N ILE A 72 -0.52 -5.84 7.77
CA ILE A 72 0.57 -6.45 6.97
C ILE A 72 1.16 -7.62 7.77
N TYR A 73 0.83 -8.83 7.34
CA TYR A 73 1.26 -10.06 8.00
C TYR A 73 2.00 -10.98 7.02
N PHE A 74 2.56 -12.08 7.53
CA PHE A 74 3.17 -13.14 6.74
C PHE A 74 2.32 -13.57 5.53
N SER A 75 0.99 -13.64 5.70
CA SER A 75 0.08 -14.07 4.64
C SER A 75 0.00 -13.14 3.43
N ASN A 76 0.34 -11.86 3.56
CA ASN A 76 0.13 -10.85 2.52
C ASN A 76 1.31 -9.89 2.27
N SER A 77 2.35 -9.90 3.11
CA SER A 77 3.46 -8.95 3.04
C SER A 77 4.20 -9.00 1.70
N ASN A 78 4.48 -10.20 1.19
CA ASN A 78 5.07 -10.40 -0.13
C ASN A 78 4.20 -9.82 -1.25
N TYR A 79 2.89 -10.07 -1.20
CA TYR A 79 1.95 -9.55 -2.18
C TYR A 79 1.95 -8.02 -2.19
N VAL A 80 1.89 -7.38 -1.01
CA VAL A 80 1.91 -5.92 -0.87
C VAL A 80 3.21 -5.34 -1.45
N ARG A 81 4.37 -5.89 -1.08
CA ARG A 81 5.68 -5.44 -1.59
C ARG A 81 5.74 -5.55 -3.12
N GLU A 82 5.41 -6.70 -3.68
CA GLU A 82 5.44 -6.92 -5.14
C GLU A 82 4.43 -6.03 -5.86
N ARG A 83 3.27 -5.77 -5.25
CA ARG A 83 2.24 -4.89 -5.80
C ARG A 83 2.72 -3.45 -5.89
N ILE A 84 3.39 -2.96 -4.85
CA ILE A 84 4.02 -1.63 -4.81
C ILE A 84 5.11 -1.53 -5.87
N GLN A 85 6.00 -2.54 -5.95
CA GLN A 85 7.09 -2.55 -6.93
C GLN A 85 6.59 -2.54 -8.36
N ARG A 86 5.56 -3.33 -8.68
CA ARG A 86 4.90 -3.31 -10.00
C ARG A 86 4.35 -1.93 -10.33
N TRP A 87 3.67 -1.31 -9.38
CA TRP A 87 3.15 0.03 -9.58
C TRP A 87 4.22 1.09 -9.82
N LEU A 88 5.35 1.02 -9.12
CA LEU A 88 6.47 1.92 -9.37
C LEU A 88 7.04 1.75 -10.79
N ILE A 89 7.13 0.51 -11.28
CA ILE A 89 7.59 0.23 -12.65
C ILE A 89 6.60 0.80 -13.66
N ASP A 90 5.31 0.46 -13.52
CA ASP A 90 4.25 0.93 -14.42
C ASP A 90 4.20 2.47 -14.48
N GLU A 91 4.39 3.14 -13.35
CA GLU A 91 4.31 4.60 -13.27
C GLU A 91 5.56 5.30 -13.78
N GLU A 92 6.76 4.75 -13.54
CA GLU A 92 7.99 5.26 -14.15
C GLU A 92 7.96 5.19 -15.67
N GLU A 93 7.38 4.14 -16.26
CA GLU A 93 7.22 4.02 -17.71
C GLU A 93 6.33 5.13 -18.28
N LYS A 94 5.21 5.43 -17.60
CA LYS A 94 4.32 6.53 -18.00
C LYS A 94 4.99 7.89 -17.87
N VAL A 95 5.66 8.14 -16.75
CA VAL A 95 6.36 9.40 -16.48
C VAL A 95 7.44 9.66 -17.53
N LYS A 96 8.21 8.64 -17.92
CA LYS A 96 9.21 8.73 -18.99
C LYS A 96 8.58 9.04 -20.35
N ALA A 97 7.44 8.43 -20.68
CA ALA A 97 6.74 8.68 -21.94
C ALA A 97 6.25 10.13 -22.08
N VAL A 98 5.92 10.79 -20.96
CA VAL A 98 5.40 12.17 -20.92
C VAL A 98 6.48 13.20 -20.50
N SER A 99 7.76 12.80 -20.40
CA SER A 99 8.88 13.65 -19.97
C SER A 99 8.68 14.33 -18.61
N LEU A 100 7.97 13.68 -17.69
CA LEU A 100 7.80 14.15 -16.32
C LEU A 100 8.98 13.75 -15.43
N PRO A 101 9.17 14.37 -14.25
CA PRO A 101 10.22 13.99 -13.32
C PRO A 101 10.06 12.55 -12.85
N ASN A 102 11.16 11.77 -12.87
CA ASN A 102 11.20 10.43 -12.29
C ASN A 102 10.71 10.45 -10.84
N ILE A 103 10.15 9.33 -10.39
CA ILE A 103 9.72 9.15 -9.01
C ILE A 103 10.96 9.21 -8.11
N GLN A 104 10.94 10.11 -7.14
CA GLN A 104 12.00 10.29 -6.14
C GLN A 104 11.55 9.85 -4.75
N PHE A 105 10.23 9.87 -4.50
CA PHE A 105 9.65 9.53 -3.21
C PHE A 105 8.51 8.53 -3.37
N LEU A 106 8.52 7.49 -2.54
CA LEU A 106 7.37 6.63 -2.29
C LEU A 106 6.85 6.91 -0.88
N ILE A 107 5.61 7.40 -0.79
CA ILE A 107 4.90 7.55 0.48
C ILE A 107 3.94 6.36 0.64
N ILE A 108 4.09 5.61 1.73
CA ILE A 108 3.11 4.60 2.14
C ILE A 108 2.16 5.22 3.15
N GLU A 109 0.89 5.32 2.76
CA GLU A 109 -0.20 5.75 3.63
C GLU A 109 -0.66 4.55 4.48
N MET A 110 -0.40 4.62 5.78
CA MET A 110 -0.53 3.52 6.72
C MET A 110 -1.71 3.66 7.69
N SER A 111 -2.57 4.68 7.56
CA SER A 111 -3.76 4.85 8.42
C SER A 111 -4.62 3.57 8.50
N PRO A 112 -4.86 2.82 7.40
CA PRO A 112 -5.64 1.59 7.46
C PRO A 112 -4.86 0.36 7.94
N VAL A 113 -3.54 0.48 8.09
CA VAL A 113 -2.67 -0.61 8.56
C VAL A 113 -2.80 -0.68 10.08
N THR A 114 -3.73 -1.50 10.55
CA THR A 114 -4.03 -1.61 11.99
C THR A 114 -2.95 -2.35 12.76
N ASP A 115 -2.20 -3.23 12.10
CA ASP A 115 -1.11 -3.99 12.72
C ASP A 115 -0.09 -4.49 11.68
N ILE A 116 1.10 -4.87 12.16
CA ILE A 116 2.18 -5.47 11.37
C ILE A 116 2.86 -6.60 12.14
N ASP A 117 3.30 -7.67 11.47
CA ASP A 117 4.13 -8.71 12.09
C ASP A 117 5.59 -8.64 11.61
N THR A 118 6.46 -9.52 12.13
CA THR A 118 7.87 -9.60 11.73
C THR A 118 8.05 -9.82 10.22
N SER A 119 7.16 -10.58 9.59
CA SER A 119 7.23 -10.81 8.13
C SER A 119 6.81 -9.59 7.32
N GLY A 120 5.87 -8.80 7.85
CA GLY A 120 5.52 -7.49 7.32
C GLY A 120 6.68 -6.49 7.40
N ILE A 121 7.36 -6.45 8.54
CA ILE A 121 8.54 -5.59 8.74
C ILE A 121 9.67 -5.98 7.79
N HIS A 122 10.00 -7.27 7.66
CA HIS A 122 11.00 -7.71 6.69
C HIS A 122 10.63 -7.36 5.25
N ALA A 123 9.35 -7.43 4.88
CA ALA A 123 8.90 -6.98 3.56
C ALA A 123 9.11 -5.46 3.36
N LEU A 124 8.90 -4.64 4.40
CA LEU A 124 9.21 -3.20 4.36
C LEU A 124 10.72 -2.94 4.29
N GLU A 125 11.55 -3.70 5.00
CA GLU A 125 13.02 -3.63 4.90
C GLU A 125 13.51 -3.95 3.49
N ASP A 126 12.99 -5.02 2.89
CA ASP A 126 13.33 -5.40 1.52
C ASP A 126 12.86 -4.34 0.52
N LEU A 127 11.66 -3.79 0.73
CA LEU A 127 11.16 -2.68 -0.07
C LEU A 127 12.11 -1.47 0.05
N TYR A 128 12.43 -1.03 1.26
CA TYR A 128 13.37 0.06 1.54
C TYR A 128 14.71 -0.13 0.83
N LYS A 129 15.33 -1.31 0.98
CA LYS A 129 16.59 -1.66 0.30
C LYS A 129 16.45 -1.61 -1.22
N SER A 130 15.33 -2.09 -1.77
CA SER A 130 15.09 -2.07 -3.21
C SER A 130 14.90 -0.66 -3.77
N LEU A 131 14.24 0.22 -3.02
CA LEU A 131 14.03 1.62 -3.38
C LEU A 131 15.32 2.43 -3.31
N ARG A 132 16.12 2.21 -2.26
CA ARG A 132 17.45 2.83 -2.13
C ARG A 132 18.39 2.51 -3.30
N LYS A 133 18.34 1.30 -3.84
CA LYS A 133 19.12 0.92 -5.04
C LYS A 133 18.69 1.69 -6.31
N ARG A 134 17.52 2.31 -6.28
CA ARG A 134 16.92 3.10 -7.38
C ARG A 134 16.90 4.60 -7.07
N ASP A 135 17.57 5.04 -6.00
CA ASP A 135 17.55 6.41 -5.50
C ASP A 135 16.14 6.95 -5.18
N ILE A 136 15.21 6.05 -4.84
CA ILE A 136 13.86 6.39 -4.37
C ILE A 136 13.86 6.37 -2.84
N GLN A 137 13.39 7.44 -2.21
CA GLN A 137 13.23 7.52 -0.77
C GLN A 137 11.89 6.95 -0.34
N LEU A 138 11.90 6.07 0.66
CA LEU A 138 10.70 5.57 1.31
C LEU A 138 10.28 6.53 2.43
N VAL A 139 8.99 6.81 2.53
CA VAL A 139 8.37 7.66 3.54
C VAL A 139 7.11 6.97 4.06
N LEU A 140 6.85 7.03 5.36
CA LEU A 140 5.63 6.50 5.97
C LEU A 140 4.74 7.64 6.44
N ALA A 141 3.45 7.55 6.15
CA ALA A 141 2.45 8.50 6.62
C ALA A 141 1.42 7.78 7.50
N ASN A 142 1.20 8.33 8.69
CA ASN A 142 0.23 7.90 9.69
C ASN A 142 0.30 6.41 10.11
N PRO A 143 1.46 5.84 10.47
CA PRO A 143 1.48 4.52 11.08
C PRO A 143 0.73 4.55 12.43
N GLY A 144 -0.21 3.62 12.63
CA GLY A 144 -0.91 3.49 13.91
C GLY A 144 0.02 3.10 15.05
N GLN A 145 -0.42 3.31 16.30
CA GLN A 145 0.39 3.08 17.51
C GLN A 145 1.06 1.69 17.55
N LEU A 146 0.27 0.63 17.30
CA LEU A 146 0.82 -0.74 17.30
C LEU A 146 1.85 -0.97 16.20
N VAL A 147 1.69 -0.32 15.06
CA VAL A 147 2.62 -0.41 13.95
C VAL A 147 3.91 0.30 14.32
N ILE A 148 3.85 1.56 14.76
CA ILE A 148 5.04 2.35 15.07
C ILE A 148 5.85 1.70 16.20
N ASP A 149 5.21 1.18 17.24
CA ASP A 149 5.87 0.46 18.34
C ASP A 149 6.69 -0.72 17.82
N LYS A 150 6.11 -1.51 16.90
CA LYS A 150 6.80 -2.66 16.29
C LYS A 150 7.93 -2.23 15.35
N LEU A 151 7.78 -1.12 14.62
CA LEU A 151 8.85 -0.56 13.78
C LEU A 151 10.04 -0.07 14.61
N HIS A 152 9.80 0.46 15.81
CA HIS A 152 10.86 0.81 16.75
C HIS A 152 11.56 -0.42 17.31
N VAL A 153 10.79 -1.42 17.80
CA VAL A 153 11.35 -2.65 18.36
C VAL A 153 12.20 -3.42 17.34
N SER A 154 11.88 -3.31 16.05
CA SER A 154 12.66 -3.94 14.97
C SER A 154 13.83 -3.10 14.46
N ASN A 155 14.10 -1.91 15.02
CA ASN A 155 15.06 -0.90 14.51
C ASN A 155 14.77 -0.44 13.07
N PHE A 156 13.58 -0.69 12.53
CA PHE A 156 13.24 -0.24 11.18
C PHE A 156 13.00 1.27 11.15
N ALA A 157 12.40 1.83 12.20
CA ALA A 157 12.20 3.28 12.32
C ALA A 157 13.53 4.04 12.30
N ASP A 158 14.56 3.53 13.00
CA ASP A 158 15.91 4.11 13.00
C ASP A 158 16.61 3.93 11.64
N MET A 159 16.42 2.78 10.98
CA MET A 159 16.95 2.53 9.63
C MET A 159 16.35 3.48 8.59
N LEU A 160 15.06 3.76 8.70
CA LEU A 160 14.33 4.64 7.80
C LEU A 160 14.69 6.12 8.05
N GLY A 161 14.85 6.49 9.32
CA GLY A 161 15.00 7.86 9.79
C GLY A 161 13.66 8.43 10.27
N TYR A 162 13.66 9.01 11.47
CA TYR A 162 12.45 9.61 12.06
C TYR A 162 11.90 10.79 11.25
N ASP A 163 12.75 11.46 10.46
CA ASP A 163 12.38 12.52 9.53
C ASP A 163 11.60 12.00 8.30
N LYS A 164 11.42 10.68 8.17
CA LYS A 164 10.65 10.02 7.10
C LYS A 164 9.35 9.39 7.59
N ILE A 165 8.94 9.68 8.83
CA ILE A 165 7.67 9.22 9.40
C ILE A 165 6.84 10.44 9.77
N PHE A 166 5.68 10.59 9.12
CA PHE A 166 4.83 11.77 9.26
C PHE A 166 3.44 11.40 9.78
N LEU A 167 2.75 12.37 10.40
CA LEU A 167 1.37 12.17 10.86
C LEU A 167 0.39 12.14 9.69
N THR A 168 0.65 12.93 8.64
CA THR A 168 -0.25 13.00 7.48
C THR A 168 0.49 12.87 6.15
N VAL A 169 -0.23 12.44 5.11
CA VAL A 169 0.29 12.44 3.73
C VAL A 169 0.65 13.84 3.28
N ALA A 170 -0.12 14.85 3.67
CA ALA A 170 0.14 16.24 3.30
C ALA A 170 1.49 16.73 3.85
N GLU A 171 1.79 16.45 5.13
CA GLU A 171 3.10 16.76 5.73
C GLU A 171 4.24 16.02 5.02
N ALA A 172 4.05 14.72 4.75
CA ALA A 172 5.02 13.93 4.02
C ALA A 172 5.32 14.52 2.63
N VAL A 173 4.29 14.88 1.86
CA VAL A 173 4.43 15.51 0.55
C VAL A 173 5.12 16.86 0.66
N ASN A 174 4.74 17.71 1.61
CA ASN A 174 5.35 19.03 1.81
C ASN A 174 6.85 18.92 2.15
N SER A 175 7.24 17.91 2.94
CA SER A 175 8.65 17.65 3.25
C SER A 175 9.44 17.13 2.04
N CYS A 176 8.80 16.37 1.15
CA CYS A 176 9.45 15.81 -0.04
C CYS A 176 9.51 16.82 -1.20
N CYS A 177 8.51 17.70 -1.31
CA CYS A 177 8.33 18.65 -2.41
C CYS A 177 7.83 20.01 -1.88
N PRO A 178 8.71 20.82 -1.26
CA PRO A 178 8.34 22.10 -0.65
C PRO A 178 7.85 23.18 -1.63
N LYS A 179 7.85 22.92 -2.95
CA LYS A 179 7.47 23.87 -4.01
C LYS A 179 6.09 23.61 -4.65
N HIS A 180 5.29 22.67 -4.14
CA HIS A 180 4.00 22.27 -4.75
C HIS A 180 2.78 22.40 -3.82
N SER A 181 2.96 22.95 -2.62
CA SER A 181 1.84 23.15 -1.68
C SER A 181 0.97 24.36 -2.04
N ASP A 182 1.52 25.37 -2.73
CA ASP A 182 0.93 26.72 -2.79
C ASP A 182 0.43 27.16 -4.18
N GLU A 183 0.61 26.35 -5.23
CA GLU A 183 0.09 26.67 -6.57
C GLU A 183 -0.73 25.50 -7.15
N VAL A 184 -1.98 25.85 -7.50
CA VAL A 184 -3.07 25.10 -8.18
C VAL A 184 -4.10 24.38 -7.29
#